data_AF-A0A0C1VVN7-F1
#
_entry.id   AF-A0A0C1VVN7-F1
#
_cell.length_a   1.000
_cell.length_b   1.000
_cell.length_c   1.000
_cell.angle_alpha   90.00
_cell.angle_beta   90.00
_cell.angle_gamma   90.00
#
_symmetry.space_group_name_H-M   'P 1'
#
loop_
_entity.id
_entity.type
_entity.pdbx_description
1 polymer ?
#
loop_
_entity_poly.entity_id
_entity_poly.type
_entity_poly.pdbx_seq_one_letter_code
_entity_poly.pdbx_strand_id
1 'polypeptide(L)'
;MKRFVVAALLATSSTFTFAADQQCLATKYDGYIDASLQWYQDLVDLTVTQYPDLNEVSQWFLEGRKHHFELNREAVHYFLENDPSRVATEQPVEAWLKLEQHDVKQLATRSDALGEAAKKTFSDRQSANHPKNYDLRSAFADLLSHPKQIDSALNKYNQSIAKIEKQKCE
;
A
#
# COMPACT_ATOMS: atom_id res chain seq x y z
N MET A 1 57.15 -15.48 29.03
CA MET A 1 55.94 -16.24 29.39
C MET A 1 54.71 -15.41 29.06
N LYS A 2 53.75 -16.03 28.34
CA LYS A 2 52.29 -15.78 28.25
C LYS A 2 51.82 -14.32 28.09
N ARG A 3 51.56 -13.85 26.86
CA ARG A 3 50.26 -13.92 26.15
C ARG A 3 49.06 -13.46 26.99
N PHE A 4 48.79 -12.15 26.96
CA PHE A 4 47.46 -11.60 27.18
C PHE A 4 47.23 -10.49 26.14
N VAL A 5 46.58 -10.84 25.04
CA VAL A 5 45.82 -9.88 24.24
C VAL A 5 44.42 -10.46 24.18
N VAL A 6 43.56 -9.86 24.98
CA VAL A 6 42.15 -10.19 25.15
C VAL A 6 41.43 -9.88 23.86
N ALA A 7 40.65 -10.86 23.40
CA ALA A 7 39.73 -10.75 22.29
C ALA A 7 38.67 -9.68 22.58
N ALA A 8 38.61 -8.64 21.74
CA ALA A 8 37.55 -7.64 21.77
C ALA A 8 37.20 -7.24 20.33
N LEU A 9 36.53 -8.12 19.57
CA LEU A 9 36.11 -7.82 18.19
C LEU A 9 34.82 -8.56 17.73
N LEU A 10 33.88 -8.86 18.63
CA LEU A 10 32.65 -9.62 18.26
C LEU A 10 31.32 -8.97 18.68
N ALA A 11 31.25 -7.64 18.81
CA ALA A 11 30.02 -6.96 19.26
C ALA A 11 29.36 -6.04 18.21
N THR A 12 29.73 -6.08 16.93
CA THR A 12 29.18 -5.17 15.89
C THR A 12 28.23 -5.82 14.89
N SER A 13 27.85 -7.09 15.07
CA SER A 13 27.05 -7.83 14.08
C SER A 13 25.53 -7.63 14.20
N SER A 14 25.04 -7.08 15.31
CA SER A 14 23.62 -7.11 15.65
C SER A 14 22.77 -6.04 14.96
N THR A 15 23.36 -4.94 14.47
CA THR A 15 22.59 -3.85 13.83
C THR A 15 22.23 -4.13 12.38
N PHE A 16 22.98 -4.99 11.70
CA PHE A 16 22.75 -5.31 10.29
C PHE A 16 21.54 -6.23 10.06
N THR A 17 21.18 -7.07 11.03
CA THR A 17 20.02 -7.96 10.93
C THR A 17 18.71 -7.19 11.01
N PHE A 18 18.60 -6.21 11.91
CA PHE A 18 17.37 -5.41 12.06
C PHE A 18 17.04 -4.54 10.84
N ALA A 19 18.04 -3.89 10.22
CA ALA A 19 17.82 -3.06 9.04
C ALA A 19 17.44 -3.90 7.80
N ALA A 20 18.00 -5.11 7.66
CA ALA A 20 17.64 -6.04 6.59
C ALA A 20 16.20 -6.53 6.74
N ASP A 21 15.74 -6.77 7.96
CA ASP A 21 14.36 -7.17 8.25
C ASP A 21 13.35 -6.07 7.92
N GLN A 22 13.62 -4.83 8.37
CA GLN A 22 12.79 -3.67 8.04
C GLN A 22 12.67 -3.45 6.53
N GLN A 23 13.78 -3.57 5.78
CA GLN A 23 13.74 -3.47 4.32
C GLN A 23 12.93 -4.61 3.68
N CYS A 24 13.02 -5.83 4.20
CA CYS A 24 12.20 -6.96 3.74
C CYS A 24 10.72 -6.69 3.97
N LEU A 25 10.34 -6.23 5.17
CA LEU A 25 8.96 -5.90 5.54
C LEU A 25 8.42 -4.76 4.66
N ALA A 26 9.20 -3.70 4.45
CA ALA A 26 8.85 -2.60 3.56
C ALA A 26 8.61 -3.10 2.13
N THR A 27 9.50 -3.94 1.60
CA THR A 27 9.36 -4.54 0.27
C THR A 27 8.14 -5.46 0.16
N LYS A 28 7.83 -6.21 1.24
CA LYS A 28 6.63 -7.05 1.31
C LYS A 28 5.37 -6.19 1.21
N TYR A 29 5.34 -5.07 1.93
CA TYR A 29 4.23 -4.13 1.88
C TYR A 29 4.12 -3.41 0.52
N ASP A 30 5.25 -3.02 -0.07
CA ASP A 30 5.30 -2.47 -1.43
C ASP A 30 4.66 -3.41 -2.46
N GLY A 31 4.97 -4.70 -2.37
CA GLY A 31 4.34 -5.71 -3.23
C GLY A 31 2.82 -5.78 -3.06
N TYR A 32 2.33 -5.65 -1.82
CA TYR A 32 0.88 -5.59 -1.55
C TYR A 32 0.25 -4.34 -2.17
N ILE A 33 0.89 -3.19 -2.04
CA ILE A 33 0.45 -1.94 -2.65
C ILE A 33 0.38 -2.06 -4.17
N ASP A 34 1.44 -2.56 -4.80
CA ASP A 34 1.52 -2.70 -6.26
C ASP A 34 0.45 -3.66 -6.79
N ALA A 35 0.26 -4.81 -6.12
CA ALA A 35 -0.80 -5.76 -6.47
C ALA A 35 -2.19 -5.14 -6.34
N SER A 36 -2.41 -4.35 -5.29
CA SER A 36 -3.69 -3.66 -5.06
C SER A 36 -3.97 -2.58 -6.10
N LEU A 37 -2.97 -1.77 -6.46
CA LEU A 37 -3.11 -0.76 -7.51
C LEU A 37 -3.37 -1.39 -8.87
N GLN A 38 -2.66 -2.48 -9.20
CA GLN A 38 -2.90 -3.22 -10.43
C GLN A 38 -4.31 -3.81 -10.48
N TRP A 39 -4.84 -4.30 -9.35
CA TRP A 39 -6.23 -4.75 -9.28
C TRP A 39 -7.23 -3.63 -9.64
N TYR A 40 -7.06 -2.43 -9.09
CA TYR A 40 -7.92 -1.29 -9.44
C TYR A 40 -7.76 -0.85 -10.89
N GLN A 41 -6.54 -0.87 -11.43
CA GLN A 41 -6.30 -0.61 -12.86
C GLN A 41 -7.04 -1.64 -13.73
N ASP A 42 -6.91 -2.93 -13.43
CA ASP A 42 -7.56 -4.00 -14.18
C ASP A 42 -9.11 -3.83 -14.15
N LEU A 43 -9.69 -3.45 -13.01
CA LEU A 43 -11.12 -3.13 -12.89
C LEU A 43 -11.54 -1.91 -13.72
N VAL A 44 -10.74 -0.85 -13.69
CA VAL A 44 -10.97 0.36 -14.49
C VAL A 44 -10.92 0.03 -15.98
N ASP A 45 -9.93 -0.72 -16.43
CA ASP A 45 -9.76 -1.07 -17.86
C ASP A 45 -10.94 -1.91 -18.36
N LEU A 46 -11.39 -2.89 -17.57
CA LEU A 46 -12.59 -3.67 -17.88
C LEU A 46 -13.83 -2.79 -17.95
N THR A 47 -13.99 -1.88 -16.98
CA THR A 47 -15.15 -0.97 -16.94
C THR A 47 -15.16 -0.03 -18.14
N VAL A 48 -14.03 0.57 -18.49
CA VAL A 48 -13.91 1.49 -19.63
C VAL A 48 -14.08 0.76 -20.97
N THR A 49 -13.69 -0.51 -21.05
CA THR A 49 -13.96 -1.34 -22.23
C THR A 49 -15.47 -1.47 -22.48
N GLN A 50 -16.27 -1.64 -21.42
CA GLN A 50 -17.73 -1.76 -21.51
C GLN A 50 -18.44 -0.40 -21.59
N TYR A 51 -17.90 0.62 -20.92
CA TYR A 51 -18.48 1.96 -20.79
C TYR A 51 -17.42 3.03 -21.09
N PRO A 52 -17.09 3.28 -22.38
CA PRO A 52 -16.00 4.18 -22.75
C PRO A 52 -16.19 5.63 -22.29
N ASP A 53 -17.44 6.06 -22.14
CA ASP A 53 -17.80 7.40 -21.66
C ASP A 53 -17.51 7.61 -20.15
N LEU A 54 -17.17 6.54 -19.43
CA LEU A 54 -16.73 6.59 -18.04
C LEU A 54 -15.21 6.72 -17.89
N ASN A 55 -14.42 6.77 -18.97
CA ASN A 55 -12.96 6.81 -18.86
C ASN A 55 -12.44 7.93 -17.95
N GLU A 56 -12.93 9.16 -18.11
CA GLU A 56 -12.48 10.30 -17.30
C GLU A 56 -12.72 10.07 -15.80
N VAL A 57 -13.93 9.64 -15.42
CA VAL A 57 -14.25 9.38 -14.01
C VAL A 57 -13.50 8.17 -13.46
N SER A 58 -13.24 7.16 -14.28
CA SER A 58 -12.43 6.00 -13.91
C SER A 58 -10.98 6.38 -13.62
N GLN A 59 -10.38 7.25 -14.43
CA GLN A 59 -9.02 7.76 -14.16
C GLN A 59 -8.98 8.65 -12.92
N TRP A 60 -10.00 9.50 -12.71
CA TRP A 60 -10.14 10.28 -11.47
C TRP A 60 -10.21 9.38 -10.23
N PHE A 61 -11.01 8.31 -10.28
CA PHE A 61 -11.10 7.33 -9.20
C PHE A 61 -9.76 6.64 -8.96
N LEU A 62 -9.08 6.20 -10.03
CA LEU A 62 -7.81 5.50 -9.94
C LEU A 62 -6.71 6.37 -9.32
N GLU A 63 -6.64 7.65 -9.68
CA GLU A 63 -5.67 8.58 -9.08
C GLU A 63 -5.92 8.76 -7.57
N GLY A 64 -7.18 8.84 -7.15
CA GLY A 64 -7.53 8.85 -5.72
C GLY A 64 -7.12 7.55 -4.99
N ARG A 65 -7.26 6.38 -5.64
CA ARG A 65 -6.75 5.11 -5.09
C ARG A 65 -5.22 5.12 -5.00
N LYS A 66 -4.54 5.65 -6.02
CA LYS A 66 -3.08 5.79 -6.04
C LYS A 66 -2.58 6.66 -4.89
N HIS A 67 -3.16 7.85 -4.69
CA HIS A 67 -2.79 8.69 -3.55
C HIS A 67 -2.97 7.98 -2.20
N HIS A 68 -4.10 7.27 -2.02
CA HIS A 68 -4.34 6.51 -0.79
C HIS A 68 -3.29 5.43 -0.54
N PHE A 69 -2.97 4.64 -1.56
CA PHE A 69 -2.03 3.55 -1.43
C PHE A 69 -0.58 4.03 -1.29
N GLU A 70 -0.19 5.11 -1.98
CA GLU A 70 1.13 5.71 -1.82
C GLU A 70 1.31 6.37 -0.44
N LEU A 71 0.24 6.94 0.15
CA LEU A 71 0.26 7.32 1.56
C LEU A 71 0.53 6.12 2.47
N ASN A 72 -0.17 5.00 2.24
CA ASN A 72 0.02 3.81 3.06
C ASN A 72 1.44 3.26 2.92
N ARG A 73 1.98 3.25 1.69
CA ARG A 73 3.36 2.85 1.40
C ARG A 73 4.34 3.67 2.23
N GLU A 74 4.29 4.98 2.08
CA GLU A 74 5.18 5.90 2.79
C GLU A 74 5.00 5.81 4.32
N ALA A 75 3.77 5.59 4.79
CA ALA A 75 3.49 5.42 6.21
C ALA A 75 4.11 4.14 6.77
N VAL A 76 4.03 3.01 6.08
CA VAL A 76 4.65 1.76 6.53
C VAL A 76 6.17 1.87 6.52
N HIS A 77 6.77 2.42 5.46
CA HIS A 77 8.21 2.67 5.42
C HIS A 77 8.65 3.53 6.61
N TYR A 78 7.97 4.65 6.84
CA TYR A 78 8.27 5.53 7.97
C TYR A 78 8.10 4.84 9.33
N PHE A 79 6.99 4.14 9.55
CA PHE A 79 6.71 3.52 10.85
C PHE A 79 7.60 2.31 11.13
N LEU A 80 7.94 1.50 10.14
CA LEU A 80 8.91 0.41 10.34
C LEU A 80 10.24 0.93 10.90
N GLU A 81 10.68 2.13 10.50
CA GLU A 81 11.91 2.74 10.99
C GLU A 81 11.73 3.51 12.32
N ASN A 82 10.63 4.25 12.46
CA ASN A 82 10.48 5.28 13.50
C ASN A 82 9.55 4.87 14.66
N ASP A 83 8.54 4.04 14.39
CA ASP A 83 7.57 3.55 15.39
C ASP A 83 6.99 2.20 14.94
N PRO A 84 7.75 1.09 15.05
CA PRO A 84 7.35 -0.21 14.51
C PRO A 84 6.05 -0.74 15.10
N SER A 85 5.65 -0.26 16.28
CA SER A 85 4.39 -0.64 16.93
C SER A 85 3.13 -0.22 16.15
N ARG A 86 3.29 0.70 15.19
CA ARG A 86 2.24 1.15 14.26
C ARG A 86 2.03 0.23 13.07
N VAL A 87 2.87 -0.81 12.90
CA VAL A 87 2.80 -1.78 11.81
C VAL A 87 2.61 -3.18 12.39
N ALA A 88 1.41 -3.72 12.24
CA ALA A 88 1.02 -5.02 12.81
C ALA A 88 1.50 -6.19 11.95
N THR A 89 2.82 -6.43 11.93
CA THR A 89 3.47 -7.41 11.02
C THR A 89 3.11 -8.87 11.28
N GLU A 90 2.45 -9.14 12.41
CA GLU A 90 1.89 -10.45 12.75
C GLU A 90 0.52 -10.73 12.11
N GLN A 91 -0.12 -9.70 11.52
CA GLN A 91 -1.37 -9.82 10.76
C GLN A 91 -1.09 -10.10 9.27
N PRO A 92 -2.11 -10.49 8.48
CA PRO A 92 -2.02 -10.44 7.02
C PRO A 92 -1.57 -9.05 6.53
N VAL A 93 -0.83 -8.98 5.43
CA VAL A 93 -0.16 -7.75 4.96
C VAL A 93 -1.14 -6.59 4.74
N GLU A 94 -2.36 -6.91 4.31
CA GLU A 94 -3.44 -5.94 4.10
C GLU A 94 -3.93 -5.26 5.39
N ALA A 95 -3.67 -5.86 6.55
CA ALA A 95 -4.09 -5.39 7.86
C ALA A 95 -2.94 -4.75 8.68
N TRP A 96 -1.73 -4.66 8.12
CA TRP A 96 -0.56 -4.11 8.82
C TRP A 96 -0.73 -2.66 9.25
N LEU A 97 -1.35 -1.84 8.40
CA LEU A 97 -1.50 -0.41 8.63
C LEU A 97 -2.98 -0.05 8.78
N LYS A 98 -3.29 0.67 9.86
CA LYS A 98 -4.57 1.32 10.05
C LYS A 98 -4.36 2.82 10.22
N LEU A 99 -4.82 3.60 9.24
CA LEU A 99 -4.88 5.05 9.30
C LEU A 99 -6.33 5.52 9.25
N GLU A 100 -6.79 6.14 10.32
CA GLU A 100 -8.11 6.76 10.38
C GLU A 100 -8.07 8.19 9.81
N GLN A 101 -9.23 8.82 9.63
CA GLN A 101 -9.29 10.17 9.07
C GLN A 101 -8.49 11.19 9.91
N HIS A 102 -8.51 11.04 11.23
CA HIS A 102 -7.78 11.93 12.13
C HIS A 102 -6.26 11.74 12.01
N ASP A 103 -5.77 10.50 11.83
CA ASP A 103 -4.36 10.22 11.56
C ASP A 103 -3.91 10.92 10.27
N VAL A 104 -4.65 10.74 9.18
CA VAL A 104 -4.29 11.34 7.87
C VAL A 104 -4.27 12.87 7.96
N LYS A 105 -5.23 13.47 8.68
CA LYS A 105 -5.25 14.92 8.92
C LYS A 105 -4.01 15.38 9.70
N GLN A 106 -3.58 14.63 10.71
CA GLN A 106 -2.38 14.95 11.48
C GLN A 106 -1.11 14.77 10.65
N LEU A 107 -0.98 13.67 9.89
CA LEU A 107 0.16 13.44 9.00
C LEU A 107 0.29 14.55 7.96
N ALA A 108 -0.84 15.05 7.43
CA ALA A 108 -0.85 16.13 6.45
C ALA A 108 -0.30 17.48 6.98
N THR A 109 -0.05 17.64 8.28
CA THR A 109 0.61 18.85 8.81
C THR A 109 2.13 18.77 8.73
N ARG A 110 2.71 17.62 8.37
CA ARG A 110 4.15 17.44 8.20
C ARG A 110 4.65 18.08 6.90
N SER A 111 5.97 18.24 6.80
CA SER A 111 6.66 18.83 5.65
C SER A 111 7.62 17.87 4.95
N ASP A 112 7.60 16.58 5.31
CA ASP A 112 8.38 15.52 4.70
C ASP A 112 7.56 14.72 3.69
N ALA A 113 8.15 13.68 3.09
CA ALA A 113 7.51 12.86 2.07
C ALA A 113 6.17 12.26 2.54
N LEU A 114 6.12 11.72 3.77
CA LEU A 114 4.89 11.26 4.39
C LEU A 114 3.83 12.37 4.52
N GLY A 115 4.25 13.57 4.92
CA GLY A 115 3.38 14.74 4.96
C GLY A 115 2.78 15.10 3.61
N GLU A 116 3.59 15.10 2.56
CA GLU A 116 3.13 15.40 1.20
C GLU A 116 2.17 14.34 0.65
N ALA A 117 2.43 13.05 0.91
CA ALA A 117 1.51 11.98 0.54
C ALA A 117 0.18 12.09 1.29
N ALA A 118 0.22 12.44 2.58
CA ALA A 118 -0.96 12.63 3.42
C ALA A 118 -1.79 13.84 2.97
N LYS A 119 -1.14 14.95 2.57
CA LYS A 119 -1.82 16.14 2.01
C LYS A 119 -2.62 15.81 0.76
N LYS A 120 -2.06 15.02 -0.17
CA LYS A 120 -2.77 14.58 -1.38
C LYS A 120 -4.02 13.79 -1.03
N THR A 121 -3.86 12.73 -0.23
CA THR A 121 -5.00 11.90 0.20
C THR A 121 -6.05 12.69 0.99
N PHE A 122 -5.62 13.62 1.85
CA PHE A 122 -6.52 14.50 2.57
C PHE A 122 -7.28 15.43 1.62
N SER A 123 -6.59 16.03 0.64
CA SER A 123 -7.19 16.88 -0.38
C SER A 123 -8.24 16.13 -1.21
N ASP A 124 -7.96 14.90 -1.63
CA ASP A 124 -8.92 14.08 -2.39
C ASP A 124 -10.23 13.89 -1.61
N ARG A 125 -10.14 13.62 -0.30
CA ARG A 125 -11.31 13.44 0.58
C ARG A 125 -12.13 14.73 0.76
N GLN A 126 -11.50 15.89 0.62
CA GLN A 126 -12.16 17.19 0.74
C GLN A 126 -12.68 17.70 -0.62
N SER A 127 -12.25 17.09 -1.72
CA SER A 127 -12.61 17.52 -3.07
C SER A 127 -14.08 17.23 -3.39
N ALA A 128 -14.65 18.00 -4.32
CA ALA A 128 -15.95 17.68 -4.87
C ALA A 128 -15.88 16.39 -5.67
N ASN A 129 -16.87 15.52 -5.51
CA ASN A 129 -16.97 14.30 -6.30
C ASN A 129 -17.09 14.62 -7.80
N HIS A 130 -16.49 13.79 -8.64
CA HIS A 130 -16.69 13.86 -10.09
C HIS A 130 -18.19 13.69 -10.45
N PRO A 131 -18.74 14.45 -11.41
CA PRO A 131 -20.17 14.39 -11.75
C PRO A 131 -20.70 12.98 -12.06
N LYS A 132 -19.89 12.15 -12.72
CA LYS A 132 -20.19 10.74 -13.05
C LYS A 132 -19.83 9.71 -11.97
N ASN A 133 -19.52 10.13 -10.74
CA ASN A 133 -19.09 9.19 -9.69
C ASN A 133 -20.16 8.10 -9.40
N TYR A 134 -21.45 8.45 -9.44
CA TYR A 134 -22.52 7.47 -9.26
C TYR A 134 -22.61 6.46 -10.42
N ASP A 135 -22.41 6.91 -11.65
CA ASP A 135 -22.42 6.03 -12.83
C ASP A 135 -21.27 5.03 -12.75
N LEU A 136 -20.06 5.50 -12.40
CA LEU A 136 -18.90 4.63 -12.19
C LEU A 136 -19.16 3.59 -11.10
N ARG A 137 -19.70 3.99 -9.95
CA ARG A 137 -20.03 3.06 -8.85
C ARG A 137 -21.04 2.00 -9.28
N SER A 138 -22.01 2.38 -10.12
CA SER A 138 -23.01 1.46 -10.65
C SER A 138 -22.38 0.48 -11.63
N ALA A 139 -21.50 0.96 -12.52
CA ALA A 139 -20.74 0.12 -13.45
C ALA A 139 -19.81 -0.86 -12.74
N PHE A 140 -19.12 -0.44 -11.66
CA PHE A 140 -18.34 -1.37 -10.83
C PHE A 140 -19.22 -2.40 -10.13
N ALA A 141 -20.37 -2.02 -9.58
CA ALA A 141 -21.28 -2.97 -8.95
C ALA A 141 -21.78 -4.02 -9.95
N ASP A 142 -22.12 -3.61 -11.16
CA ASP A 142 -22.47 -4.51 -12.27
C ASP A 142 -21.32 -5.45 -12.61
N LEU A 143 -20.11 -4.93 -12.88
CA LEU A 143 -18.92 -5.71 -13.19
C LEU A 143 -18.61 -6.76 -12.10
N LEU A 144 -18.63 -6.35 -10.83
CA LEU A 144 -18.32 -7.23 -9.69
C LEU A 144 -19.41 -8.28 -9.41
N SER A 145 -20.64 -8.06 -9.87
CA SER A 145 -21.71 -9.06 -9.80
C SER A 145 -21.59 -10.16 -10.86
N HIS A 146 -20.69 -9.99 -11.84
CA HIS A 146 -20.43 -10.93 -12.93
C HIS A 146 -19.02 -11.54 -12.81
N PRO A 147 -18.80 -12.51 -11.89
CA PRO A 147 -17.45 -12.99 -11.53
C PRO A 147 -16.63 -13.53 -12.71
N LYS A 148 -17.27 -14.04 -13.76
CA LYS A 148 -16.58 -14.50 -14.98
C LYS A 148 -15.89 -13.37 -15.74
N GLN A 149 -16.39 -12.13 -15.65
CA GLN A 149 -15.80 -10.97 -16.33
C GLN A 149 -14.53 -10.49 -15.64
N ILE A 150 -14.39 -10.73 -14.33
CA ILE A 150 -13.22 -10.32 -13.54
C ILE A 150 -12.25 -11.48 -13.24
N ASP A 151 -12.57 -12.72 -13.63
CA ASP A 151 -11.84 -13.93 -13.21
C ASP A 151 -10.33 -13.84 -13.49
N SER A 152 -9.93 -13.38 -14.68
CA SER A 152 -8.51 -13.20 -15.03
C SER A 152 -7.81 -12.21 -14.09
N ALA A 153 -8.40 -11.02 -13.90
CA ALA A 153 -7.86 -9.98 -13.04
C ALA A 153 -7.81 -10.43 -11.57
N LEU A 154 -8.86 -11.11 -11.10
CA LEU A 154 -8.97 -11.59 -9.73
C LEU A 154 -7.94 -12.69 -9.45
N ASN A 155 -7.76 -13.62 -10.39
CA ASN A 155 -6.75 -14.67 -10.26
C ASN A 155 -5.33 -14.10 -10.23
N LYS A 156 -5.03 -13.09 -11.05
CA LYS A 156 -3.76 -12.36 -11.04
C LYS A 156 -3.50 -11.67 -9.69
N TYR A 157 -4.50 -10.99 -9.14
CA TYR A 157 -4.43 -10.38 -7.82
C TYR A 157 -4.17 -11.43 -6.73
N ASN A 158 -5.00 -12.47 -6.67
CA ASN A 158 -4.90 -13.54 -5.67
C ASN A 158 -3.56 -14.26 -5.70
N GLN A 159 -3.00 -14.51 -6.89
CA GLN A 159 -1.67 -15.11 -7.04
C GLN A 159 -0.57 -14.19 -6.51
N SER A 160 -0.67 -12.89 -6.77
CA SER A 160 0.26 -11.88 -6.24
C SER A 160 0.22 -11.86 -4.71
N ILE A 161 -0.98 -11.73 -4.12
CA ILE A 161 -1.16 -11.74 -2.66
C ILE A 161 -0.63 -13.04 -2.03
N ALA A 162 -0.97 -14.20 -2.60
CA ALA A 162 -0.49 -15.48 -2.08
C ALA A 162 1.05 -15.62 -2.13
N LYS A 163 1.71 -14.99 -3.11
CA LYS A 163 3.17 -14.93 -3.18
C LYS A 163 3.75 -14.00 -2.11
N ILE A 164 3.17 -12.82 -1.95
CA ILE A 164 3.59 -11.81 -0.96
C ILE A 164 3.45 -12.36 0.45
N GLU A 165 2.33 -13.00 0.77
CA GLU A 165 2.07 -13.57 2.11
C GLU A 165 3.09 -14.65 2.50
N LYS A 166 3.55 -15.45 1.52
CA LYS A 166 4.57 -16.48 1.74
C LYS A 166 5.98 -15.91 1.96
N GLN A 167 6.23 -14.64 1.64
CA GLN A 167 7.50 -14.00 1.91
C GLN A 167 7.70 -13.89 3.42
N LYS A 168 8.85 -14.41 3.88
CA LYS A 168 9.29 -14.32 5.28
C LYS A 168 10.36 -13.24 5.40
N CYS A 169 10.26 -12.46 6.47
CA CYS A 169 11.28 -11.52 6.92
C CYS A 169 11.77 -12.03 8.30
N GLU A 170 13.04 -11.80 8.63
CA GLU A 170 13.79 -12.48 9.72
C GLU A 170 14.19 -11.54 10.84
#